data_AF-A0A081G0Y1-F1
#
_entry.id   AF-A0A081G0Y1-F1
#
_cell.length_a   1.000
_cell.length_b   1.000
_cell.length_c   1.000
_cell.angle_alpha   90.00
_cell.angle_beta   90.00
_cell.angle_gamma   90.00
#
_symmetry.space_group_name_H-M   'P 1'
#
loop_
_entity.id
_entity.type
_entity.pdbx_description
1 polymer ?
#
loop_
_entity_poly.entity_id
_entity_poly.type
_entity_poly.pdbx_seq_one_letter_code
_entity_poly.pdbx_strand_id
1 'polypeptide(L)' 'MDAVGQLFPNTGMGFLLTSILFMLLLSLLYVHSLTRRVLLGIGLNSIIAPLVAWYVLGQLFAISLP' A
#
# COMPACT_ATOMS: atom_id res chain seq x y z
N MET A 1 -8.54 -3.14 8.93
CA MET A 1 -8.75 -1.91 8.14
C MET A 1 -9.60 -0.91 8.91
N ASP A 2 -10.55 -1.39 9.72
CA ASP A 2 -11.45 -0.55 10.54
C ASP A 2 -10.75 0.46 11.46
N ALA A 3 -9.68 0.07 12.17
CA ALA A 3 -8.99 1.00 13.07
C ALA A 3 -8.35 2.21 12.37
N VAL A 4 -7.83 2.04 11.14
CA VAL A 4 -7.23 3.14 10.35
C VAL A 4 -8.31 3.89 9.56
N GLY A 5 -9.35 3.18 9.09
CA GLY A 5 -10.52 3.78 8.46
C GLY A 5 -11.31 4.68 9.40
N GLN A 6 -11.36 4.37 10.70
CA GLN A 6 -11.97 5.23 11.73
C GLN A 6 -11.18 6.51 11.98
N LEU A 7 -9.84 6.50 11.79
CA LEU A 7 -8.99 7.69 11.91
C LEU A 7 -9.07 8.59 10.66
N PHE A 8 -9.31 8.01 9.48
CA PHE A 8 -9.40 8.73 8.21
C PHE A 8 -10.65 8.28 7.41
N PRO A 9 -11.87 8.60 7.89
CA PRO A 9 -13.11 8.16 7.27
C PRO A 9 -13.24 8.68 5.83
N ASN A 10 -13.73 7.85 4.91
CA ASN A 10 -14.05 8.20 3.50
C ASN A 10 -12.90 8.75 2.63
N THR A 11 -11.64 8.69 3.07
CA THR A 11 -10.49 9.22 2.30
C THR A 11 -9.68 8.14 1.57
N GLY A 12 -9.99 6.86 1.79
CA GLY A 12 -9.20 5.74 1.24
C GLY A 12 -7.77 5.63 1.81
N MET A 13 -7.38 6.49 2.75
CA MET A 13 -6.07 6.47 3.43
C MET A 13 -5.83 5.16 4.19
N GLY A 14 -6.89 4.60 4.79
CA GLY A 14 -6.83 3.29 5.44
C GLY A 14 -6.36 2.19 4.50
N PHE A 15 -6.85 2.17 3.26
CA PHE A 15 -6.44 1.23 2.23
C PHE A 15 -4.97 1.44 1.83
N LEU A 16 -4.55 2.69 1.57
CA LEU A 16 -3.20 2.99 1.11
C LEU A 16 -2.15 2.62 2.16
N LEU A 17 -2.31 3.07 3.40
CA LEU A 17 -1.34 2.83 4.47
C LEU A 17 -1.22 1.34 4.82
N THR A 18 -2.35 0.65 4.93
CA THR A 18 -2.33 -0.80 5.23
C THR A 18 -1.77 -1.61 4.06
N SER A 19 -2.05 -1.24 2.82
CA SER A 19 -1.51 -1.93 1.64
C SER A 19 -0.01 -1.74 1.48
N ILE A 20 0.51 -0.54 1.77
CA ILE A 20 1.97 -0.29 1.79
C ILE A 20 2.63 -1.21 2.82
N LEU A 21 2.13 -1.21 4.06
CA LEU A 21 2.69 -2.03 5.13
C LEU A 21 2.60 -3.53 4.81
N PHE A 22 1.45 -3.97 4.29
CA PHE A 22 1.21 -5.35 3.90
C PHE A 22 2.15 -5.80 2.78
N MET A 23 2.27 -5.04 1.68
CA MET A 23 3.18 -5.38 0.59
C MET A 23 4.65 -5.38 1.01
N LEU A 24 5.05 -4.44 1.87
CA LEU A 24 6.40 -4.38 2.40
C LEU A 24 6.73 -5.63 3.22
N LEU A 25 5.86 -6.00 4.17
CA LEU A 25 6.04 -7.18 5.02
C LEU A 25 5.95 -8.49 4.22
N LEU A 26 5.02 -8.58 3.27
CA LEU A 26 4.85 -9.75 2.42
C LEU A 26 6.09 -9.96 1.52
N SER A 27 6.60 -8.89 0.93
CA SER A 27 7.81 -8.95 0.10
C SER A 27 9.03 -9.35 0.92
N LEU A 28 9.15 -8.85 2.16
CA LEU A 28 10.20 -9.26 3.10
C LEU A 28 10.07 -10.72 3.53
N LEU A 29 8.85 -11.24 3.65
CA LEU A 29 8.61 -12.64 4.02
C LEU A 29 9.01 -13.60 2.90
N TYR A 30 8.74 -13.26 1.64
CA TYR A 30 8.99 -14.14 0.49
C TYR A 30 10.37 -13.96 -0.16
N VAL A 31 11.10 -12.90 0.16
CA VAL A 31 12.41 -12.66 -0.45
C VAL A 31 13.43 -13.69 0.05
N HIS A 32 14.03 -14.42 -0.88
CA HIS A 32 15.03 -15.44 -0.55
C HIS A 32 16.40 -14.85 -0.18
N SER A 33 16.76 -13.69 -0.75
CA SER A 33 18.03 -13.01 -0.47
C SER A 33 17.84 -11.51 -0.20
N LEU A 34 18.28 -11.08 0.98
CA LEU A 34 18.21 -9.69 1.41
C LEU A 34 19.48 -8.93 0.98
N THR A 35 19.51 -8.50 -0.28
CA THR A 35 20.54 -7.57 -0.77
C THR A 35 20.02 -6.14 -0.70
N ARG A 36 20.89 -5.14 -0.47
CA ARG A 36 20.51 -3.71 -0.45
C ARG A 36 19.70 -3.29 -1.68
N ARG A 37 20.06 -3.80 -2.86
CA ARG A 37 19.34 -3.53 -4.12
C ARG A 37 17.92 -4.09 -4.12
N VAL A 38 17.74 -5.30 -3.57
CA VAL A 38 16.42 -5.94 -3.47
C VAL A 38 15.57 -5.21 -2.44
N LEU A 39 16.16 -4.82 -1.32
CA LEU A 39 15.47 -4.08 -0.26
C LEU A 39 14.99 -2.70 -0.75
N LEU A 40 15.79 -2.01 -1.57
CA LEU A 40 15.36 -0.80 -2.28
C LEU A 40 14.21 -1.07 -3.26
N GLY A 41 14.28 -2.17 -4.02
CA GLY A 41 13.20 -2.57 -4.93
C GLY A 41 11.88 -2.85 -4.21
N ILE A 42 11.96 -3.55 -3.07
CA ILE A 42 10.79 -3.82 -2.20
C ILE A 42 10.22 -2.52 -1.64
N GLY A 43 11.07 -1.63 -1.12
CA GLY A 43 10.64 -0.33 -0.61
C GLY A 43 9.93 0.51 -1.67
N LEU A 44 10.51 0.59 -2.88
CA LEU A 44 9.89 1.32 -3.99
C LEU A 44 8.57 0.68 -4.43
N ASN A 45 8.53 -0.64 -4.63
CA ASN A 45 7.34 -1.33 -5.10
C ASN A 45 6.19 -1.27 -4.10
N SER A 46 6.49 -1.47 -2.80
CA SER A 46 5.50 -1.40 -1.73
C SER A 46 4.90 -0.01 -1.56
N ILE A 47 5.51 1.05 -2.10
CA ILE A 47 4.96 2.40 -2.11
C ILE A 47 4.24 2.68 -3.44
N ILE A 48 4.93 2.46 -4.57
CA ILE A 48 4.43 2.84 -5.90
C ILE A 48 3.16 2.05 -6.26
N ALA A 49 3.16 0.73 -6.07
CA ALA A 49 2.01 -0.10 -6.46
C ALA A 49 0.70 0.30 -5.75
N PRO A 50 0.65 0.40 -4.41
CA PRO A 50 -0.58 0.83 -3.73
C PRO A 50 -0.91 2.31 -3.96
N LEU A 51 0.07 3.17 -4.21
CA LEU A 51 -0.17 4.58 -4.51
C LEU A 51 -0.83 4.76 -5.89
N VAL A 52 -0.38 3.99 -6.90
CA VAL A 52 -1.04 3.92 -8.21
C VAL A 52 -2.45 3.35 -8.07
N ALA A 53 -2.63 2.25 -7.34
CA ALA A 53 -3.95 1.67 -7.10
C ALA A 53 -4.90 2.66 -6.41
N TRP A 54 -4.44 3.36 -5.37
CA TRP A 54 -5.23 4.37 -4.67
C TRP A 54 -5.60 5.54 -5.58
N TYR A 55 -4.66 6.02 -6.40
CA TYR A 55 -4.94 7.09 -7.36
C TYR A 55 -5.96 6.66 -8.42
N VAL A 56 -5.78 5.47 -9.01
CA VAL A 56 -6.68 4.95 -10.03
C VAL A 56 -8.07 4.70 -9.45
N LEU A 57 -8.17 4.00 -8.32
CA LEU A 57 -9.47 3.68 -7.73
C LEU A 57 -10.18 4.93 -7.20
N GLY A 58 -9.45 5.81 -6.50
CA GLY A 58 -10.01 7.00 -5.87
C GLY A 58 -10.30 8.14 -6.84
N GLN A 59 -9.36 8.49 -7.71
CA GLN A 59 -9.49 9.67 -8.59
C GLN A 59 -10.01 9.32 -9.98
N LEU A 60 -9.55 8.22 -10.57
CA LEU A 60 -9.94 7.87 -11.94
C LEU A 60 -11.33 7.21 -11.98
N PHE A 61 -11.63 6.35 -11.01
CA PHE A 61 -12.89 5.61 -10.95
C PHE A 61 -13.88 6.14 -9.91
N ALA A 62 -13.50 7.17 -9.13
CA ALA A 62 -14.33 7.73 -8.05
C ALA A 62 -14.88 6.66 -7.07
N ILE A 63 -14.16 5.56 -6.90
CA ILE A 63 -14.52 4.49 -5.96
C ILE A 63 -14.04 4.92 -4.59
N SER A 64 -14.83 5.75 -3.92
CA SER A 64 -14.71 5.97 -2.48
C SER A 64 -15.26 4.74 -1.77
N LEU A 65 -14.40 3.96 -1.15
CA LEU A 65 -14.83 2.95 -0.18
C LEU A 65 -15.48 3.70 1.01
N PRO A 66 -16.71 3.33 1.41
CA PRO A 66 -17.38 3.90 2.59
C PRO A 66 -16.63 3.55 3.90
#